data_AF-X1SG24-F1
#
_entry.id   AF-X1SG24-F1
#
_cell.length_a   1.000
_cell.length_b   1.000
_cell.length_c   1.000
_cell.angle_alpha   90.00
_cell.angle_beta   90.00
_cell.angle_gamma   90.00
#
_symmetry.space_group_name_H-M   'P 1'
#
loop_
_entity.id
_entity.type
_entity.pdbx_description
1 polymer ?
#
loop_
_entity_poly.entity_id
_entity_poly.type
_entity_poly.pdbx_seq_one_letter_code
_entity_poly.pdbx_strand_id
1 'polypeptide(L)' 'MTIDNIFRRIEKEKIRFIDLWFSDILGSVKNETIPVRNLKKA' A
#
# COMPACT_ATOMS: atom_id res chain seq x y z
N MET A 1 9.34 8.09 7.75
CA MET A 1 7.87 7.90 7.75
C MET A 1 7.58 6.62 8.51
N THR A 2 6.75 6.64 9.56
CA THR A 2 6.41 5.44 10.36
C THR A 2 5.14 4.77 9.82
N ILE A 3 4.93 3.50 10.18
CA ILE A 3 3.71 2.76 9.83
C ILE A 3 2.46 3.48 10.36
N ASP A 4 2.51 3.99 11.59
CA ASP A 4 1.40 4.76 12.18
C ASP A 4 1.06 6.02 11.39
N ASN A 5 2.08 6.73 10.87
CA ASN A 5 1.87 7.91 10.04
C ASN A 5 1.20 7.55 8.70
N ILE A 6 1.52 6.37 8.14
CA ILE A 6 0.88 5.86 6.92
C ILE A 6 -0.59 5.55 7.19
N PHE A 7 -0.91 4.82 8.26
CA PHE A 7 -2.31 4.50 8.59
C PHE A 7 -3.14 5.74 8.94
N ARG A 8 -2.57 6.71 9.67
CA ARG A 8 -3.23 8.00 9.92
C ARG A 8 -3.56 8.74 8.62
N ARG A 9 -2.65 8.70 7.65
CA ARG A 9 -2.85 9.33 6.34
C ARG A 9 -3.97 8.62 5.55
N ILE A 10 -3.94 7.29 5.52
CA ILE A 10 -4.97 6.45 4.88
C ILE A 10 -6.36 6.79 5.44
N GLU A 11 -6.49 6.89 6.77
CA GLU A 11 -7.76 7.25 7.42
C GLU A 11 -8.18 8.69 7.13
N LYS A 12 -7.25 9.66 7.25
CA LYS A 12 -7.51 11.09 6.98
C LYS A 12 -7.96 11.35 5.55
N GLU A 13 -7.32 10.71 4.58
CA GLU A 13 -7.57 10.90 3.14
C GLU A 13 -8.67 9.97 2.60
N LYS A 14 -9.27 9.13 3.46
CA LYS A 14 -10.32 8.15 3.10
C LYS A 14 -9.89 7.22 1.96
N ILE A 15 -8.63 6.80 1.97
CA ILE A 15 -8.07 5.91 0.96
C ILE A 15 -8.72 4.53 1.10
N ARG A 16 -9.24 3.98 -0.03
CA ARG A 16 -9.91 2.67 -0.06
C ARG A 16 -9.04 1.57 -0.66
N PHE A 17 -8.14 1.94 -1.55
CA PHE A 17 -7.25 1.05 -2.28
C PHE A 17 -5.84 1.61 -2.28
N ILE A 18 -4.85 0.74 -2.30
CA ILE A 18 -3.44 1.11 -2.45
C ILE A 18 -2.82 0.27 -3.56
N ASP A 19 -1.80 0.82 -4.22
CA ASP A 19 -0.97 0.08 -5.15
C ASP A 19 0.30 -0.39 -4.44
N LEU A 20 0.55 -1.69 -4.45
CA LEU A 20 1.80 -2.29 -4.00
C LEU A 20 2.74 -2.37 -5.19
N TRP A 21 3.84 -1.62 -5.12
CA TRP A 21 4.84 -1.59 -6.18
C TRP A 21 6.02 -2.49 -5.82
N PHE A 22 6.48 -3.27 -6.79
CA PHE A 22 7.64 -4.13 -6.64
C PHE A 22 8.35 -4.31 -7.98
N SER A 23 9.63 -4.65 -7.90
CA SER A 23 10.43 -5.00 -9.08
C SER A 23 10.67 -6.51 -9.08
N ASP A 24 10.56 -7.14 -10.25
CA ASP A 24 10.99 -8.53 -10.40
C ASP A 24 12.51 -8.64 -10.61
N ILE A 25 13.01 -9.88 -10.69
CA ILE A 25 14.46 -10.15 -10.85
C ILE A 25 15.03 -9.59 -12.17
N LEU A 26 14.17 -9.32 -13.16
CA LEU A 26 14.56 -8.71 -14.43
C LEU A 26 14.52 -7.17 -14.38
N GLY A 27 14.17 -6.59 -13.22
CA GLY A 27 14.06 -5.14 -13.03
C GLY A 27 12.77 -4.54 -13.57
N SER A 28 11.79 -5.36 -13.98
CA SER A 28 10.51 -4.86 -14.44
C SER A 28 9.69 -4.38 -13.24
N VAL A 29 9.23 -3.14 -13.29
CA VAL A 29 8.35 -2.55 -12.27
C VAL A 29 6.92 -3.05 -12.51
N LYS A 30 6.32 -3.63 -11.48
CA LYS A 30 4.95 -4.12 -11.47
C LYS A 30 4.19 -3.53 -10.29
N ASN A 31 2.87 -3.53 -10.38
CA ASN A 31 2.01 -3.16 -9.27
C ASN A 31 0.83 -4.11 -9.11
N GLU A 32 0.30 -4.15 -7.90
CA GLU A 32 -0.95 -4.84 -7.56
C GLU A 32 -1.81 -3.92 -6.68
N THR A 33 -3.05 -3.68 -7.10
CA THR A 33 -4.00 -2.85 -6.34
C THR A 33 -4.75 -3.70 -5.33
N ILE A 34 -4.64 -3.38 -4.04
CA ILE A 34 -5.37 -4.09 -2.97
C ILE A 34 -6.28 -3.15 -2.17
N PRO A 35 -7.41 -3.64 -1.63
CA PRO A 35 -8.19 -2.89 -0.65
C PRO A 35 -7.40 -2.65 0.63
N VAL A 36 -7.50 -1.46 1.22
CA VAL A 36 -6.78 -1.07 2.46
C VAL A 36 -7.03 -2.02 3.64
N ARG A 37 -8.21 -2.65 3.71
CA ARG A 37 -8.54 -3.64 4.77
C ARG A 37 -7.60 -4.85 4.78
N ASN A 38 -6.95 -5.16 3.66
CA ASN A 38 -5.98 -6.25 3.55
C ASN A 38 -4.63 -5.88 4.18
N LEU A 39 -4.34 -4.58 4.38
CA LEU A 39 -3.09 -4.10 4.97
C LEU A 39 -2.99 -4.33 6.48
N LYS A 40 -4.13 -4.32 7.19
CA LYS A 40 -4.18 -4.46 8.66
C LYS A 40 -3.96 -5.90 9.16
N LYS A 41 -3.80 -6.88 8.26
CA LYS A 41 -3.66 -8.32 8.59
C LYS A 41 -2.21 -8.84 8.52
N ALA A 42 -1.24 -8.00 8.21
CA ALA A 42 0.17 -8.36 8.10
C ALA A 42 0.96 -7.87 9.32
#